data_AF-A0AAV8YJ86-F1
#
_entry.id   AF-A0AAV8YJ86-F1
#
_cell.length_a   1.000
_cell.length_b   1.000
_cell.length_c   1.000
_cell.angle_alpha   90.00
_cell.angle_beta   90.00
_cell.angle_gamma   90.00
#
_symmetry.space_group_name_H-M   'P 1'
#
loop_
_entity.id
_entity.type
_entity.pdbx_description
1 polymer ?
#
loop_
_entity_poly.entity_id
_entity_poly.type
_entity_poly.pdbx_seq_one_letter_code
_entity_poly.pdbx_strand_id
1 'polypeptide(L)' 'MDETLSISEAIYDAQWYIVDAYTMKDIRFMLARSQIPVVFEALPLGSFNYPLFLAIIKTAYTYLTLIHQSI' A
#
# COMPACT_ATOMS: atom_id res chain seq x y z
N MET A 1 -0.09 -0.66 -3.08
CA MET A 1 -1.23 -0.33 -2.17
C MET A 1 -2.51 -0.90 -2.73
N ASP A 2 -2.79 -0.72 -4.03
CA ASP A 2 -3.99 -1.28 -4.68
C ASP A 2 -4.03 -2.81 -4.62
N GLU A 3 -2.89 -3.49 -4.79
CA GLU A 3 -2.81 -4.95 -4.71
C GLU A 3 -3.20 -5.51 -3.33
N THR A 4 -2.89 -4.81 -2.24
CA THR A 4 -3.22 -5.26 -0.87
C THR A 4 -4.70 -5.08 -0.55
N LEU A 5 -5.38 -4.12 -1.17
CA LEU A 5 -6.81 -3.88 -1.02
C LEU A 5 -7.63 -4.94 -1.80
N SER A 6 -7.15 -5.35 -2.98
CA SER A 6 -7.80 -6.36 -3.82
C SER A 6 -7.93 -7.74 -3.13
N ILE A 7 -7.04 -8.08 -2.19
CA ILE A 7 -7.16 -9.30 -1.37
C ILE A 7 -8.50 -9.31 -0.61
N SER A 8 -8.94 -8.17 -0.08
CA SER A 8 -10.18 -8.11 0.71
C SER A 8 -11.42 -8.35 -0.15
N GLU A 9 -11.41 -7.84 -1.38
CA GLU A 9 -12.47 -8.07 -2.37
C GLU A 9 -12.51 -9.53 -2.81
N ALA A 10 -11.35 -10.12 -3.11
CA ALA A 10 -11.24 -11.53 -3.48
C ALA A 10 -11.73 -12.48 -2.37
N ILE A 11 -11.45 -12.15 -1.10
CA ILE A 11 -11.95 -12.91 0.05
C ILE A 11 -13.47 -12.74 0.22
N TYR A 12 -14.00 -11.55 -0.06
CA TYR A 12 -15.43 -11.28 0.03
C TYR A 12 -16.22 -12.03 -1.05
N ASP A 13 -15.66 -12.12 -2.26
CA ASP A 13 -16.25 -12.86 -3.39
C ASP A 13 -16.09 -14.37 -3.26
N ALA A 14 -15.11 -14.85 -2.49
CA ALA A 14 -15.04 -16.26 -2.14
C ALA A 14 -16.29 -16.64 -1.33
N GLN A 15 -16.97 -17.72 -1.68
CA GLN A 15 -18.21 -18.17 -1.03
C GLN A 15 -17.97 -18.69 0.41
N TRP A 16 -17.49 -17.82 1.29
CA TRP A 16 -17.03 -18.08 2.66
C TRP A 16 -18.13 -18.63 3.58
N TYR A 17 -19.39 -18.49 3.17
CA TYR A 17 -20.57 -19.00 3.85
C TYR A 17 -20.85 -20.50 3.61
N ILE A 18 -20.15 -21.13 2.66
CA ILE A 18 -20.33 -22.56 2.32
C ILE A 18 -19.28 -23.45 3.00
N VAL A 19 -18.23 -22.84 3.56
CA VAL A 19 -17.07 -23.54 4.13
C VAL A 19 -17.33 -23.95 5.58
N ASP A 20 -16.51 -24.87 6.10
CA ASP A 20 -16.63 -25.34 7.48
C ASP A 20 -16.39 -24.23 8.52
N ALA A 21 -16.85 -24.44 9.74
CA ALA A 21 -16.80 -23.43 10.80
C ALA A 21 -15.36 -23.01 11.21
N TYR A 22 -14.37 -23.90 11.06
CA TYR A 22 -12.97 -23.55 11.30
C TYR A 22 -12.46 -22.64 10.18
N THR A 23 -12.66 -23.03 8.92
CA THR A 23 -12.21 -22.22 7.78
C THR A 23 -12.93 -20.86 7.72
N MET A 24 -14.21 -20.79 8.08
CA MET A 24 -14.95 -19.52 8.18
C MET A 24 -14.33 -18.56 9.22
N LYS A 25 -13.83 -19.11 10.34
CA LYS A 25 -13.17 -18.32 11.37
C LYS A 25 -11.83 -17.78 10.87
N ASP A 26 -11.07 -18.59 10.15
CA ASP A 26 -9.78 -18.19 9.57
C ASP A 26 -9.96 -17.13 8.47
N ILE A 27 -10.95 -17.31 7.59
CA ILE A 27 -11.32 -16.31 6.58
C ILE A 27 -11.69 -14.97 7.23
N ARG A 28 -12.44 -14.99 8.34
CA ARG A 28 -12.79 -13.78 9.09
C ARG A 28 -11.55 -13.06 9.63
N PHE A 29 -10.58 -13.80 10.18
CA PHE A 29 -9.31 -13.21 10.62
C PHE A 29 -8.52 -12.62 9.45
N MET A 30 -8.49 -13.32 8.32
CA MET A 30 -7.80 -12.87 7.11
C MET A 30 -8.42 -11.57 6.57
N LEU A 31 -9.76 -11.49 6.52
CA LEU A 31 -10.49 -10.29 6.11
C LEU A 31 -10.20 -9.10 7.03
N ALA A 32 -10.28 -9.30 8.36
CA ALA A 32 -9.95 -8.26 9.34
C ALA A 32 -8.49 -7.77 9.20
N ARG A 33 -7.55 -8.66 8.83
CA ARG A 33 -6.16 -8.29 8.58
C ARG A 33 -5.97 -7.54 7.27
N SER A 34 -6.67 -7.93 6.20
CA SER A 34 -6.55 -7.27 4.89
C SER A 34 -6.97 -5.80 4.87
N GLN A 35 -7.78 -5.36 5.84
CA GLN A 35 -8.17 -3.95 6.00
C GLN A 35 -7.00 -3.04 6.38
N ILE A 36 -5.91 -3.59 6.91
CA ILE A 36 -4.70 -2.85 7.24
C ILE A 36 -3.72 -3.06 6.08
N PRO A 37 -3.54 -2.07 5.18
CA PRO A 37 -2.65 -2.21 4.05
C PRO A 37 -1.22 -2.40 4.55
N VAL A 38 -0.51 -3.35 3.95
CA VAL A 38 0.92 -3.53 4.22
C VAL A 38 1.66 -2.39 3.54
N VAL A 39 2.08 -1.41 4.33
CA VAL A 39 2.85 -0.26 3.87
C VAL A 39 4.29 -0.40 4.33
N PHE A 40 5.23 -0.24 3.39
CA PHE A 40 6.62 -0.04 3.76
C PHE A 40 6.78 1.41 4.20
N GLU A 41 6.88 1.64 5.50
CA GLU A 41 7.17 2.98 6.03
C GLU A 41 8.65 3.27 5.85
N ALA A 42 8.98 4.30 5.06
CA ALA A 42 10.34 4.78 4.90
C ALA A 42 10.60 5.94 5.86
N LEU A 43 10.53 5.64 7.17
CA LEU A 43 10.96 6.54 8.25
C LEU A 43 10.35 7.98 8.06
N PRO A 44 10.97 9.15 8.36
CA PRO A 44 10.25 10.44 8.32
C PRO A 44 9.84 10.89 6.90
N LEU A 45 10.17 10.12 5.86
CA LEU A 45 9.83 10.42 4.46
C LEU A 45 8.43 9.93 4.06
N GLY A 46 7.78 9.12 4.91
CA GLY A 46 6.42 8.61 4.69
C GLY A 46 6.38 7.20 4.10
N SER A 47 5.22 6.80 3.58
CA SER A 47 5.06 5.47 2.99
C SER A 47 5.75 5.37 1.62
N PHE A 48 6.43 4.25 1.38
CA PHE A 48 7.11 3.96 0.12
C PHE A 48 6.07 3.72 -0.97
N ASN A 49 5.74 4.79 -1.68
CA ASN A 49 4.74 4.80 -2.73
C ASN A 49 5.30 5.54 -3.96
N TYR A 50 4.68 5.31 -5.12
CA TYR A 50 5.04 5.99 -6.36
C TYR A 50 5.01 7.53 -6.25
N PRO A 51 4.03 8.15 -5.55
CA PRO A 51 4.05 9.58 -5.25
C PRO A 51 5.31 10.07 -4.52
N LEU A 52 5.80 9.33 -3.53
CA LEU A 52 7.01 9.66 -2.77
C LEU A 52 8.25 9.59 -3.67
N PHE A 53 8.35 8.55 -4.51
CA PHE A 53 9.42 8.45 -5.50
C PHE A 53 9.42 9.66 -6.45
N LEU A 54 8.26 10.02 -7.00
CA LEU A 54 8.09 11.20 -7.84
C LEU A 54 8.45 12.50 -7.10
N ALA A 55 8.09 12.60 -5.82
CA ALA A 55 8.42 13.76 -5.00
C ALA A 55 9.94 13.90 -4.85
N ILE A 56 10.65 12.81 -4.58
CA ILE A 56 12.12 12.80 -4.46
C ILE A 56 12.79 13.21 -5.78
N ILE A 57 12.33 12.68 -6.91
CA ILE A 57 12.89 13.05 -8.22
C ILE A 57 12.62 14.52 -8.56
N LYS A 58 11.40 15.00 -8.29
CA LYS A 58 11.04 16.41 -8.52
C LYS A 58 11.87 17.34 -7.65
N THR A 59 12.04 17.05 -6.37
CA THR A 59 12.85 17.89 -5.48
C THR A 59 14.30 17.92 -5.94
N ALA A 60 14.89 16.76 -6.26
CA ALA A 60 16.26 16.69 -6.81
C ALA A 60 16.42 17.53 -8.08
N TYR A 61 15.46 17.46 -9.00
CA TYR A 61 15.47 18.27 -10.23
C TYR A 61 15.33 19.77 -9.95
N THR A 62 14.46 20.17 -9.01
CA THR A 62 14.34 21.57 -8.59
C THR A 62 15.64 22.09 -8.00
N TYR A 63 16.29 21.32 -7.11
CA TYR A 63 17.60 21.70 -6.56
C TYR A 63 18.66 21.88 -7.67
N LEU A 64 18.74 20.95 -8.62
CA LEU A 64 19.67 21.05 -9.74
C LEU A 64 19.40 22.29 -10.60
N THR A 65 18.13 22.57 -10.89
CA THR A 65 17.73 23.72 -11.70
C THR A 65 18.05 25.03 -10.99
N LEU A 66 17.83 25.13 -9.69
CA LEU A 66 18.17 26.32 -8.89
C LEU A 66 19.68 26.58 -8.89
N ILE A 67 20.49 25.52 -8.73
CA ILE A 67 21.96 25.65 -8.79
C ILE A 67 22.39 26.12 -10.18
N HIS A 68 21.84 25.53 -11.24
CA HIS A 68 22.15 25.91 -12.62
C HIS A 68 21.70 27.34 -12.96
N GLN A 69 20.65 27.86 -12.33
CA GLN A 69 20.21 29.25 -12.52
C GLN A 69 21.07 30.26 -11.74
N SER A 70 21.78 29.81 -10.70
CA SER A 70 22.63 30.65 -9.84
C SER A 70 24.09 30.75 -10.30
N ILE A 71 24.49 29.89 -11.26
CA ILE A 71 25.80 29.89 -11.93
C ILE A 71 25.66 30.62 -13.27
#